data_AF-R7YZ99-F1
#
_entry.id   AF-R7YZ99-F1
#
_cell.length_a   1.000
_cell.length_b   1.000
_cell.length_c   1.000
_cell.angle_alpha   90.00
_cell.angle_beta   90.00
_cell.angle_gamma   90.00
#
_symmetry.space_group_name_H-M   'P 1'
#
loop_
_entity.id
_entity.type
_entity.pdbx_description
1 polymer ?
#
loop_
_entity_poly.entity_id
_entity_poly.type
_entity_poly.pdbx_seq_one_letter_code
_entity_poly.pdbx_strand_id
1 'polypeptide(L)'
;MSIPYPPTAPPATTSSSTVPPPTPISTRNPLPLSAAQEGQVRDLYYKRVRSLCANEIRDFASCALNRTFSATWACRPQRLAMNNCMVAHATVEQQDAAREEWFATKDQRRKEREEKEAKRKEAEKLHHEYWGLDEQGRRIWDADKAGGKR
;
A
#
# COMPACT_ATOMS: atom_id res chain seq x y z
N MET A 1 2.65 -0.66 -49.43
CA MET A 1 1.24 -0.24 -49.40
C MET A 1 1.02 0.57 -48.13
N SER A 2 0.87 1.88 -48.25
CA SER A 2 0.73 2.81 -47.12
C SER A 2 -0.71 3.32 -47.09
N ILE A 3 -1.43 3.09 -46.00
CA ILE A 3 -2.81 3.54 -45.82
C ILE A 3 -2.78 4.91 -45.10
N PRO A 4 -3.41 5.97 -45.65
CA PRO A 4 -3.55 7.25 -44.96
C PRO A 4 -4.69 7.21 -43.93
N TYR A 5 -4.42 7.69 -42.71
CA TYR A 5 -5.44 7.96 -41.69
C TYR A 5 -5.97 9.41 -41.84
N PRO A 6 -7.28 9.65 -41.73
CA PRO A 6 -7.84 11.00 -41.71
C PRO A 6 -7.77 11.65 -40.31
N PRO A 7 -7.66 12.99 -40.21
CA PRO A 7 -7.71 13.73 -38.95
C PRO A 7 -9.16 14.06 -38.55
N THR A 8 -9.49 14.00 -37.26
CA THR A 8 -10.72 14.63 -36.74
C THR A 8 -10.50 15.15 -35.32
N ALA A 9 -10.74 16.46 -35.18
CA ALA A 9 -10.60 17.27 -33.98
C ALA A 9 -11.85 17.15 -33.05
N PRO A 10 -11.83 17.71 -31.83
CA PRO A 10 -12.65 17.28 -30.69
C PRO A 10 -13.98 18.04 -30.58
N PRO A 11 -14.91 17.56 -29.73
CA PRO A 11 -15.76 18.45 -28.96
C PRO A 11 -15.32 18.50 -27.50
N ALA A 12 -15.04 19.72 -27.04
CA ALA A 12 -15.06 20.08 -25.64
C ALA A 12 -16.47 19.84 -25.08
N THR A 13 -16.57 19.18 -23.93
CA THR A 13 -17.78 19.27 -23.10
C THR A 13 -17.32 19.37 -21.65
N THR A 14 -17.27 20.62 -21.20
CA THR A 14 -17.21 21.01 -19.80
C THR A 14 -18.49 20.56 -19.13
N SER A 15 -18.47 19.38 -18.51
CA SER A 15 -19.60 18.87 -17.74
C SER A 15 -19.40 19.25 -16.27
N SER A 16 -20.17 20.24 -15.84
CA SER A 16 -20.24 20.81 -14.50
C SER A 16 -20.27 19.77 -13.38
N SER A 17 -19.40 19.95 -12.39
CA SER A 17 -19.44 19.27 -11.09
C SER A 17 -20.68 19.69 -10.32
N THR A 18 -21.73 18.89 -10.36
CA THR A 18 -22.79 18.89 -9.34
C THR A 18 -22.52 17.70 -8.44
N VAL A 19 -22.16 17.95 -7.18
CA VAL A 19 -21.96 16.90 -6.16
C VAL A 19 -23.35 16.46 -5.66
N PRO A 20 -23.82 15.23 -5.94
CA PRO A 20 -25.04 14.73 -5.32
C PRO A 20 -24.76 14.30 -3.86
N PRO A 21 -25.77 14.38 -2.98
CA PRO A 21 -25.68 13.91 -1.59
C PRO A 21 -25.37 12.40 -1.50
N PRO A 22 -24.77 11.92 -0.40
CA PRO A 22 -24.36 10.53 -0.26
C PRO A 22 -25.57 9.60 -0.26
N THR A 23 -25.72 8.84 -1.34
CA THR A 23 -26.70 7.76 -1.43
C THR A 23 -26.24 6.56 -0.60
N PRO A 24 -27.18 5.80 0.00
CA PRO A 24 -26.84 4.59 0.74
C PRO A 24 -26.19 3.58 -0.21
N ILE A 25 -24.96 3.22 0.12
CA ILE A 25 -24.02 2.46 -0.70
C ILE A 25 -24.61 1.07 -0.96
N SER A 26 -24.93 0.76 -2.21
CA SER A 26 -25.43 -0.55 -2.61
C SER A 26 -24.31 -1.60 -2.45
N THR A 27 -24.44 -2.45 -1.44
CA THR A 27 -23.53 -3.53 -1.01
C THR A 27 -23.19 -4.57 -2.09
N ARG A 28 -23.79 -4.49 -3.29
CA ARG A 28 -23.58 -5.45 -4.40
C ARG A 28 -22.60 -4.99 -5.46
N ASN A 29 -22.22 -3.71 -5.49
CA ASN A 29 -21.20 -3.23 -6.41
C ASN A 29 -20.08 -2.60 -5.58
N PRO A 30 -18.90 -3.24 -5.48
CA PRO A 30 -17.81 -2.70 -4.69
C PRO A 30 -17.44 -1.31 -5.22
N LEU A 31 -17.23 -0.37 -4.29
CA LEU A 31 -16.75 0.97 -4.61
C LEU A 31 -15.57 0.88 -5.59
N PRO A 32 -15.61 1.56 -6.75
CA PRO A 32 -14.53 1.49 -7.71
C PRO A 32 -13.26 2.04 -7.06
N LEU A 33 -12.30 1.16 -6.80
CA LEU A 33 -11.01 1.50 -6.22
C LEU A 33 -10.11 2.07 -7.32
N SER A 34 -9.24 3.02 -6.96
CA SER A 34 -8.15 3.44 -7.83
C SER A 34 -7.23 2.25 -8.13
N ALA A 35 -6.61 2.20 -9.31
CA ALA A 35 -5.68 1.12 -9.69
C ALA A 35 -4.58 0.84 -8.64
N ALA A 36 -4.09 1.88 -7.96
CA ALA A 36 -3.11 1.72 -6.87
C ALA A 36 -3.71 1.06 -5.62
N GLN A 37 -4.99 1.32 -5.33
CA GLN A 37 -5.72 0.72 -4.21
C GLN A 37 -6.05 -0.75 -4.50
N GLU A 38 -6.42 -1.07 -5.74
CA GLU A 38 -6.59 -2.47 -6.16
C GLU A 38 -5.30 -3.29 -6.07
N GLY A 39 -4.14 -2.67 -6.35
CA GLY A 39 -2.83 -3.30 -6.15
C GLY A 39 -2.63 -3.72 -4.68
N GLN A 40 -2.95 -2.84 -3.73
CA GLN A 40 -2.84 -3.15 -2.31
C GLN A 40 -3.81 -4.25 -1.85
N VAL A 41 -5.01 -4.30 -2.43
CA VAL A 41 -5.96 -5.39 -2.18
C VAL A 41 -5.42 -6.71 -2.72
N ARG A 42 -4.85 -6.72 -3.94
CA ARG A 42 -4.22 -7.92 -4.52
C ARG A 42 -3.06 -8.41 -3.66
N ASP A 43 -2.27 -7.51 -3.07
CA ASP A 43 -1.19 -7.90 -2.16
C ASP A 43 -1.70 -8.59 -0.89
N LEU A 44 -2.78 -8.08 -0.27
CA LEU A 44 -3.42 -8.74 0.88
C LEU A 44 -4.00 -10.10 0.50
N TYR A 45 -4.67 -10.17 -0.64
CA TYR A 45 -5.20 -11.40 -1.20
C TYR A 45 -4.08 -12.45 -1.41
N TYR A 46 -2.98 -12.08 -2.08
CA TYR A 46 -1.87 -13.02 -2.28
C TYR A 46 -1.19 -13.41 -0.97
N LYS A 47 -1.12 -12.53 0.02
CA LYS A 47 -0.61 -12.88 1.36
C LYS A 47 -1.48 -13.95 2.02
N ARG A 48 -2.80 -13.80 1.97
CA ARG A 48 -3.76 -14.79 2.51
C ARG A 48 -3.68 -16.14 1.80
N VAL A 49 -3.68 -16.13 0.47
CA VAL A 49 -3.55 -17.36 -0.33
C VAL A 49 -2.23 -18.07 -0.02
N ARG A 50 -1.13 -17.32 0.09
CA ARG A 50 0.17 -17.90 0.49
C ARG A 50 0.18 -18.43 1.92
N SER A 51 -0.54 -17.83 2.86
CA SER A 51 -0.65 -18.38 4.22
C SER A 51 -1.44 -19.69 4.26
N LEU A 52 -2.46 -19.84 3.42
CA LEU A 52 -3.23 -21.09 3.30
C LEU A 52 -2.37 -22.20 2.65
N CYS A 53 -1.63 -21.85 1.60
CA CYS A 53 -0.74 -22.77 0.88
C CYS A 53 0.68 -22.87 1.46
N ALA A 54 0.89 -22.51 2.73
CA ALA A 54 2.22 -22.40 3.33
C ALA A 54 3.00 -23.73 3.30
N ASN A 55 2.33 -24.88 3.40
CA ASN A 55 2.97 -26.19 3.38
C ASN A 55 3.53 -26.52 1.99
N GLU A 56 2.74 -26.36 0.94
CA GLU A 56 3.17 -26.57 -0.46
C GLU A 56 4.31 -25.63 -0.86
N ILE A 57 4.26 -24.37 -0.39
CA ILE A 57 5.33 -23.39 -0.62
C ILE A 57 6.62 -23.82 0.08
N ARG A 58 6.52 -24.37 1.30
CA ARG A 58 7.68 -24.87 2.06
C ARG A 58 8.33 -26.06 1.36
N ASP A 59 7.54 -26.97 0.81
CA ASP A 59 8.05 -28.15 0.09
C ASP A 59 8.69 -27.78 -1.25
N PHE A 60 8.13 -26.78 -1.95
CA PHE A 60 8.79 -26.20 -3.11
C PHE A 60 10.12 -25.52 -2.73
N ALA A 61 10.11 -24.73 -1.65
CA ALA A 61 11.31 -24.04 -1.17
C ALA A 61 12.41 -25.03 -0.76
N SER A 62 12.08 -26.07 0.01
CA SER A 62 13.04 -27.08 0.45
C SER A 62 13.72 -27.80 -0.72
N CYS A 63 12.97 -28.08 -1.79
CA CYS A 63 13.52 -28.65 -3.03
C CYS A 63 14.42 -27.65 -3.79
N ALA A 64 14.07 -26.37 -3.79
CA ALA A 64 14.77 -25.32 -4.54
C ALA A 64 16.03 -24.78 -3.85
N LEU A 65 16.14 -24.89 -2.52
CA LEU A 65 17.26 -24.32 -1.74
C LEU A 65 18.65 -24.77 -2.24
N ASN A 66 18.77 -25.99 -2.75
CA ASN A 66 20.05 -26.56 -3.18
C ASN A 66 20.20 -26.68 -4.72
N ARG A 67 19.25 -26.16 -5.50
CA ARG A 67 19.22 -26.33 -6.96
C ARG A 67 18.92 -24.99 -7.63
N THR A 68 19.95 -24.26 -8.05
CA THR A 68 19.79 -22.95 -8.71
C THR A 68 19.42 -23.07 -10.18
N PHE A 69 20.06 -24.00 -10.91
CA PHE A 69 19.89 -24.15 -12.36
C PHE A 69 18.88 -25.25 -12.76
N SER A 70 18.81 -26.34 -12.00
CA SER A 70 17.96 -27.50 -12.32
C SER A 70 16.63 -27.52 -11.58
N ALA A 71 16.33 -26.54 -10.71
CA ALA A 71 15.11 -26.52 -9.90
C ALA A 71 13.82 -26.55 -10.74
N THR A 72 13.80 -25.91 -11.90
CA THR A 72 12.62 -25.85 -12.78
C THR A 72 12.17 -27.21 -13.29
N TRP A 73 13.11 -28.15 -13.43
CA TRP A 73 12.84 -29.53 -13.83
C TRP A 73 12.75 -30.46 -12.63
N ALA A 74 13.74 -30.40 -11.73
CA ALA A 74 13.86 -31.33 -10.62
C ALA A 74 12.81 -31.10 -9.50
N CYS A 75 12.30 -29.87 -9.38
CA CYS A 75 11.25 -29.49 -8.41
C CYS A 75 9.90 -29.20 -9.11
N ARG A 76 9.73 -29.70 -10.34
CA ARG A 76 8.49 -29.55 -11.11
C ARG A 76 7.24 -30.10 -10.37
N PRO A 77 7.26 -31.27 -9.70
CA PRO A 77 6.05 -31.76 -9.04
C PRO A 77 5.63 -30.88 -7.86
N GLN A 78 6.59 -30.40 -7.06
CA GLN A 78 6.32 -29.49 -5.94
C GLN A 78 5.80 -28.12 -6.45
N ARG A 79 6.36 -27.62 -7.56
CA ARG A 79 5.88 -26.38 -8.20
C ARG A 79 4.42 -26.52 -8.65
N LEU A 80 4.04 -27.67 -9.22
CA LEU A 80 2.67 -27.92 -9.66
C LEU A 80 1.72 -28.04 -8.47
N ALA A 81 2.12 -28.74 -7.40
CA ALA A 81 1.32 -28.87 -6.19
C ALA A 81 1.04 -27.49 -5.54
N MET A 82 2.08 -26.65 -5.40
CA MET A 82 1.94 -25.27 -4.93
C MET A 82 1.00 -24.45 -5.82
N ASN A 83 1.17 -24.50 -7.14
CA ASN A 83 0.31 -23.77 -8.07
C ASN A 83 -1.16 -24.24 -8.01
N ASN A 84 -1.38 -25.55 -7.88
CA ASN A 84 -2.73 -26.11 -7.76
C ASN A 84 -3.41 -25.60 -6.47
N CYS A 85 -2.69 -25.56 -5.35
CA CYS A 85 -3.20 -24.98 -4.10
C CYS A 85 -3.54 -23.49 -4.27
N MET A 86 -2.64 -22.72 -4.90
CA MET A 86 -2.86 -21.30 -5.12
C MET A 86 -4.10 -21.03 -6.00
N VAL A 87 -4.30 -21.83 -7.05
CA VAL A 87 -5.47 -21.71 -7.94
C VAL A 87 -6.75 -22.16 -7.23
N ALA A 88 -6.71 -23.20 -6.40
CA ALA A 88 -7.87 -23.67 -5.64
C ALA A 88 -8.39 -22.60 -4.65
N HIS A 89 -7.49 -21.85 -4.02
CA HIS A 89 -7.85 -20.74 -3.14
C HIS A 89 -8.00 -19.40 -3.85
N ALA A 90 -7.84 -19.38 -5.17
CA ALA A 90 -7.99 -18.17 -5.96
C ALA A 90 -9.47 -17.84 -6.28
N THR A 91 -10.33 -17.80 -5.26
CA THR A 91 -11.75 -17.52 -5.44
C THR A 91 -12.07 -16.03 -5.33
N VAL A 92 -13.18 -15.62 -5.97
CA VAL A 92 -13.69 -14.24 -5.88
C VAL A 92 -14.08 -13.88 -4.45
N GLU A 93 -14.62 -14.83 -3.69
CA GLU A 93 -14.93 -14.64 -2.27
C GLU A 93 -13.71 -14.25 -1.43
N GLN A 94 -12.54 -14.87 -1.69
CA GLN A 94 -11.30 -14.51 -1.01
C GLN A 94 -10.81 -13.11 -1.41
N GLN A 95 -11.06 -12.69 -2.65
CA GLN A 95 -10.76 -11.34 -3.12
C GLN A 95 -11.68 -10.30 -2.45
N ASP A 96 -12.97 -10.60 -2.30
CA ASP A 96 -13.92 -9.70 -1.62
C ASP A 96 -13.65 -9.62 -0.12
N ALA A 97 -13.34 -10.74 0.54
CA ALA A 97 -12.88 -10.72 1.93
C ALA A 97 -11.58 -9.91 2.11
N ALA A 98 -10.68 -9.91 1.11
CA ALA A 98 -9.47 -9.10 1.15
C ALA A 98 -9.77 -7.61 0.94
N ARG A 99 -10.80 -7.27 0.14
CA ARG A 99 -11.29 -5.90 0.02
C ARG A 99 -11.85 -5.40 1.35
N GLU A 100 -12.69 -6.19 2.00
CA GLU A 100 -13.29 -5.85 3.30
C GLU A 100 -12.21 -5.60 4.37
N GLU A 101 -11.21 -6.46 4.46
CA GLU A 101 -10.06 -6.25 5.35
C GLU A 101 -9.27 -5.00 4.97
N TRP A 102 -9.06 -4.74 3.68
CA TRP A 102 -8.36 -3.54 3.23
C TRP A 102 -9.12 -2.27 3.64
N PHE A 103 -10.45 -2.27 3.52
CA PHE A 103 -11.29 -1.17 3.98
C PHE A 103 -11.23 -1.02 5.51
N ALA A 104 -11.34 -2.10 6.28
CA ALA A 104 -11.21 -2.06 7.74
C ALA A 104 -9.83 -1.54 8.20
N THR A 105 -8.77 -1.95 7.50
CA THR A 105 -7.40 -1.54 7.78
C THR A 105 -7.10 -0.12 7.28
N LYS A 106 -7.91 0.44 6.37
CA LYS A 106 -7.73 1.82 5.87
C LYS A 106 -7.90 2.84 6.99
N ASP A 107 -8.90 2.66 7.85
CA ASP A 107 -9.09 3.52 9.02
C ASP A 107 -7.96 3.36 10.04
N GLN A 108 -7.50 2.13 10.26
CA GLN A 108 -6.34 1.86 11.14
C GLN A 108 -5.07 2.54 10.62
N ARG A 109 -4.78 2.43 9.31
CA ARG A 109 -3.63 3.09 8.68
C ARG A 109 -3.71 4.61 8.70
N ARG A 110 -4.92 5.18 8.77
CA ARG A 110 -5.09 6.63 8.96
C ARG A 110 -4.73 7.03 10.39
N LYS A 111 -5.28 6.33 11.39
CA LYS A 111 -4.97 6.55 12.81
C LYS A 111 -3.47 6.41 13.12
N GLU A 112 -2.83 5.37 12.59
CA GLU A 112 -1.40 5.14 12.80
C GLU A 112 -0.53 6.26 12.22
N ARG A 113 -0.93 6.83 11.07
CA ARG A 113 -0.25 8.02 10.50
C ARG A 113 -0.44 9.23 11.40
N GLU A 114 -1.66 9.51 11.84
CA GLU A 114 -1.97 10.63 12.73
C GLU A 114 -1.18 10.52 14.06
N GLU A 115 -1.13 9.33 14.67
CA GLU A 115 -0.36 9.06 15.88
C GLU A 115 1.15 9.23 15.66
N LYS A 116 1.68 8.76 14.53
CA LYS A 116 3.10 8.91 14.20
C LYS A 116 3.46 10.38 13.93
N GLU A 117 2.55 11.15 13.37
CA GLU A 117 2.71 12.59 13.18
C GLU A 117 2.64 13.35 14.51
N ALA A 118 1.74 12.98 15.42
CA ALA A 118 1.69 13.52 16.77
C ALA A 118 3.00 13.25 17.52
N LYS A 119 3.47 11.99 17.53
CA LYS A 119 4.74 11.61 18.14
C LYS A 119 5.94 12.34 17.53
N ARG A 120 5.94 12.58 16.21
CA ARG A 120 7.01 13.35 15.56
C ARG A 120 7.03 14.81 16.02
N LYS A 121 5.85 15.45 16.15
CA LYS A 121 5.74 16.82 16.67
C LYS A 121 6.17 16.90 18.14
N GLU A 122 5.81 15.93 18.95
CA GLU A 122 6.26 15.83 20.35
C GLU A 122 7.77 15.63 20.44
N ALA A 123 8.33 14.75 19.61
CA ALA A 123 9.77 14.53 19.53
C ALA A 123 10.53 15.79 19.07
N GLU A 124 9.97 16.55 18.13
CA GLU A 124 10.54 17.82 17.68
C GLU A 124 10.55 18.88 18.80
N LYS A 125 9.46 18.98 19.57
CA LYS A 125 9.39 19.86 20.76
C LYS A 125 10.39 19.45 21.84
N LEU A 126 10.46 18.15 22.14
CA LEU A 126 11.40 17.63 23.13
C LEU A 126 12.85 17.88 22.69
N HIS A 127 13.15 17.69 21.41
CA HIS A 127 14.47 17.95 20.85
C HIS A 127 14.83 19.44 20.91
N HIS A 128 13.86 20.33 20.64
CA HIS A 128 14.00 21.78 20.74
C HIS A 128 14.31 22.23 22.17
N GLU A 129 13.56 21.71 23.15
CA GLU A 129 13.75 21.99 24.58
C GLU A 129 15.08 21.43 25.11
N TYR A 130 15.40 20.17 24.78
CA TYR A 130 16.61 19.50 25.26
C TYR A 130 17.89 20.13 24.73
N TRP A 131 17.89 20.62 23.48
CA TRP A 131 19.03 21.31 22.89
C TRP A 131 19.06 22.82 23.24
N GLY A 132 18.02 23.33 23.90
CA GLY A 132 17.88 24.73 24.27
C GLY A 132 17.93 25.66 23.07
N LEU A 133 17.23 25.32 21.98
CA LEU A 133 17.14 26.16 20.79
C LEU A 133 16.01 27.19 20.94
N ASP A 134 16.17 28.38 20.38
CA ASP A 134 15.08 29.33 20.13
C ASP A 134 14.27 28.91 18.88
N GLU A 135 13.12 29.53 18.61
CA GLU A 135 12.31 29.23 17.41
C GLU A 135 13.08 29.45 16.09
N GLN A 136 14.24 30.11 16.13
CA GLN A 136 15.13 30.36 15.00
C GLN A 136 16.33 29.40 14.93
N GLY A 137 16.43 28.42 15.84
CA GLY A 137 17.48 27.39 15.84
C GLY A 137 18.83 27.80 16.41
N ARG A 138 18.92 28.94 17.11
CA ARG A 138 20.10 29.36 17.89
C ARG A 138 20.01 28.82 19.31
N ARG A 139 21.15 28.45 19.90
CA ARG A 139 21.17 28.03 21.30
C ARG A 139 20.92 29.24 22.20
N ILE A 140 20.02 29.10 23.18
CA ILE A 140 19.63 30.15 24.12
C ILE A 140 20.86 30.74 24.84
N TRP A 141 21.83 29.89 25.19
CA TRP A 141 23.11 30.29 25.80
C TRP A 141 23.95 31.26 24.94
N ASP A 142 23.84 31.18 23.62
CA ASP A 142 24.53 32.07 22.68
C ASP A 142 23.78 33.42 22.53
N ALA A 143 22.45 33.42 22.69
CA ALA A 143 21.63 34.62 22.66
C ALA A 143 21.84 35.51 23.91
N ASP A 144 21.92 34.90 25.10
CA ASP A 144 22.20 35.63 26.35
C ASP A 144 23.58 36.31 26.36
N LYS A 145 24.60 35.66 25.76
CA LYS A 145 25.94 36.26 25.60
C LYS A 145 25.96 37.47 24.68
N ALA A 146 25.07 37.53 23.68
CA ALA A 146 24.97 38.65 22.75
C ALA A 146 24.32 39.89 23.40
N GLY A 147 23.36 39.69 24.32
CA GLY A 147 22.68 40.78 25.04
C GLY A 147 23.46 41.37 26.22
N GLY A 148 24.48 40.65 26.73
CA GLY A 148 25.27 41.05 27.91
C GLY A 148 26.48 41.96 27.66
N LYS A 149 26.84 42.27 26.41
CA LYS A 149 27.89 43.25 26.10
C LYS A 149 27.33 44.67 26.19
N ARG A 150 27.39 45.27 27.38
CA ARG A 150 27.19 46.70 27.60
C ARG A 150 28.47 47.31 28.14
#